data_AF-A0A850M2D9-F1
#
_entry.id   AF-A0A850M2D9-F1
#
_cell.length_a   1.000
_cell.length_b   1.000
_cell.length_c   1.000
_cell.angle_alpha   90.00
_cell.angle_beta   90.00
_cell.angle_gamma   90.00
#
_symmetry.space_group_name_H-M   'P 1'
#
loop_
_entity.id
_entity.type
_entity.pdbx_description
1 polymer ?
#
loop_
_entity_poly.entity_id
_entity_poly.type
_entity_poly.pdbx_seq_one_letter_code
_entity_poly.pdbx_strand_id
1 'polypeptide(L)'
;MKKIPIKSLAEFYQPNLFSLIGLTILLFICGSIFLLRSYRESESQRIIFFCYAFTMIMYGFARMFFIFADYYQAIYWGQDSEPYFFWTTLAYSVGTASLIPILFVLEKYLVLKTKGIFTTISIIIFLFSVVSVFGIISKYLSQYVVYAGLLVIIICIFSLYIYLIRITEGSVRDKAIGVFIGLIILILGMILDAQITEFLAPGGGFLNQIRLLIGSSLMISGVSIFNWFQLKK
;
A
#
# COMPACT_ATOMS: atom_id res chain seq x y z
N MET A 1 10.66 25.22 24.68
CA MET A 1 10.93 24.06 23.80
C MET A 1 12.33 24.20 23.21
N LYS A 2 13.21 23.20 23.39
CA LYS A 2 14.54 23.17 22.74
C LYS A 2 14.34 22.86 21.25
N LYS A 3 14.77 23.75 20.35
CA LYS A 3 14.87 23.45 18.92
C LYS A 3 15.96 22.40 18.73
N ILE A 4 15.59 21.21 18.29
CA ILE A 4 16.53 20.15 17.90
C ILE A 4 17.33 20.62 16.67
N PRO A 5 18.66 20.64 16.68
CA PRO A 5 19.41 21.18 15.53
C PRO A 5 19.04 20.44 14.23
N ILE A 6 18.68 21.17 13.18
CA ILE A 6 18.23 20.68 11.87
C ILE A 6 19.17 19.61 11.27
N LYS A 7 20.48 19.68 11.60
CA LYS A 7 21.48 18.69 11.20
C LYS A 7 21.18 17.26 11.71
N SER A 8 20.69 17.09 12.93
CA SER A 8 20.39 15.75 13.47
C SER A 8 19.13 15.13 12.85
N LEU A 9 18.21 15.95 12.36
CA LEU A 9 17.03 15.50 11.59
C LEU A 9 17.44 15.03 10.20
N ALA A 10 18.32 15.76 9.51
CA ALA A 10 18.80 15.37 8.18
C ALA A 10 19.56 14.02 8.20
N GLU A 11 20.41 13.80 9.20
CA GLU A 11 21.15 12.53 9.35
C GLU A 11 20.23 11.36 9.75
N PHE A 12 19.15 11.62 10.48
CA PHE A 12 18.19 10.59 10.94
C PHE A 12 17.25 10.11 9.82
N TYR A 13 16.83 10.98 8.91
CA TYR A 13 15.84 10.67 7.87
C TYR A 13 16.43 10.10 6.57
N GLN A 14 17.70 10.36 6.28
CA GLN A 14 18.30 10.04 4.98
C GLN A 14 18.24 8.56 4.58
N PRO A 15 18.65 7.58 5.41
CA PRO A 15 18.67 6.17 4.99
C PRO A 15 17.29 5.64 4.64
N ASN A 16 16.27 5.95 5.46
CA ASN A 16 14.90 5.52 5.21
C ASN A 16 14.30 6.22 3.99
N LEU A 17 14.58 7.51 3.80
CA LEU A 17 14.10 8.24 2.63
C LEU A 17 14.61 7.61 1.33
N PHE A 18 15.89 7.22 1.26
CA PHE A 18 16.42 6.54 0.07
C PHE A 18 15.76 5.18 -0.17
N SER A 19 15.49 4.38 0.87
CA SER A 19 14.76 3.11 0.69
C SER A 19 13.33 3.33 0.23
N LEU A 20 12.65 4.38 0.71
CA LEU A 20 11.30 4.73 0.28
C LEU A 20 11.25 5.24 -1.16
N ILE A 21 12.22 6.06 -1.57
CA ILE A 21 12.38 6.47 -2.97
C ILE A 21 12.66 5.26 -3.85
N GLY A 22 13.56 4.36 -3.43
CA GLY A 22 13.86 3.12 -4.14
C GLY A 22 12.63 2.22 -4.31
N LEU A 23 11.84 2.03 -3.24
CA LEU A 23 10.56 1.32 -3.29
C LEU A 23 9.58 2.00 -4.26
N THR A 24 9.49 3.32 -4.23
CA THR A 24 8.59 4.11 -5.11
C THR A 24 8.95 3.90 -6.58
N ILE A 25 10.24 4.01 -6.92
CA ILE A 25 10.75 3.75 -8.27
C ILE A 25 10.46 2.30 -8.69
N LEU A 26 10.70 1.34 -7.80
CA LEU A 26 10.42 -0.08 -8.05
C LEU A 26 8.93 -0.31 -8.36
N LEU A 27 8.02 0.29 -7.60
CA LEU A 27 6.58 0.20 -7.84
C LEU A 27 6.19 0.73 -9.23
N PHE A 28 6.74 1.87 -9.65
CA PHE A 28 6.51 2.41 -10.99
C PHE A 28 7.08 1.52 -12.10
N ILE A 29 8.28 0.95 -11.90
CA ILE A 29 8.89 0.01 -12.86
C ILE A 29 8.02 -1.24 -12.98
N CYS A 30 7.64 -1.86 -11.86
CA CYS A 30 6.80 -3.05 -11.84
C CYS A 30 5.42 -2.79 -12.47
N GLY A 31 4.80 -1.66 -12.14
CA GLY A 31 3.54 -1.23 -12.74
C GLY A 31 3.65 -1.05 -14.25
N SER A 32 4.73 -0.43 -14.72
CA SER A 32 5.00 -0.26 -16.16
C SER A 32 5.21 -1.60 -16.88
N ILE A 33 5.93 -2.54 -16.26
CA ILE A 33 6.12 -3.90 -16.80
C ILE A 33 4.79 -4.62 -16.96
N PHE A 34 3.92 -4.59 -15.94
CA PHE A 34 2.60 -5.20 -16.03
C PHE A 34 1.71 -4.53 -17.07
N LEU A 35 1.76 -3.20 -17.18
CA LEU A 35 1.00 -2.46 -18.17
C LEU A 35 1.42 -2.87 -19.59
N LEU A 36 2.72 -2.91 -19.87
CA LEU A 36 3.25 -3.36 -21.16
C LEU A 36 2.88 -4.82 -21.46
N ARG A 37 2.91 -5.69 -20.45
CA ARG A 37 2.54 -7.10 -20.62
C ARG A 37 1.05 -7.29 -20.90
N SER A 38 0.19 -6.47 -20.29
CA SER A 38 -1.27 -6.55 -20.46
C SER A 38 -1.70 -6.48 -21.92
N TYR A 39 -0.99 -5.73 -22.77
CA TYR A 39 -1.30 -5.62 -24.20
C TYR A 39 -1.05 -6.90 -25.03
N ARG A 40 -0.30 -7.86 -24.50
CA ARG A 40 0.12 -9.07 -25.22
C ARG A 40 -0.64 -10.33 -24.81
N GLU A 41 -1.48 -10.24 -23.78
CA GLU A 41 -2.11 -11.38 -23.14
C GLU A 41 -3.59 -11.50 -23.54
N SER A 42 -4.21 -12.65 -23.23
CA SER A 42 -5.64 -12.88 -23.48
C SER A 42 -6.52 -11.87 -22.75
N GLU A 43 -7.79 -11.70 -23.15
CA GLU A 43 -8.66 -10.68 -22.56
C GLU A 43 -8.77 -10.77 -21.04
N SER A 44 -8.94 -11.97 -20.48
CA SER A 44 -9.03 -12.18 -19.04
C SER A 44 -7.71 -11.87 -18.32
N GLN A 45 -6.58 -12.30 -18.87
CA GLN A 45 -5.25 -12.03 -18.29
C GLN A 45 -4.85 -10.56 -18.43
N ARG A 46 -5.21 -9.91 -19.53
CA ARG A 46 -5.00 -8.48 -19.77
C ARG A 46 -5.64 -7.64 -18.68
N ILE A 47 -6.88 -7.95 -18.28
CA ILE A 47 -7.57 -7.24 -17.21
C ILE A 47 -6.84 -7.44 -15.87
N ILE A 48 -6.42 -8.68 -15.57
CA ILE A 48 -5.65 -8.98 -14.34
C ILE A 48 -4.37 -8.16 -14.29
N PHE A 49 -3.57 -8.18 -15.37
CA PHE A 49 -2.31 -7.43 -15.45
C PHE A 49 -2.53 -5.92 -15.41
N PHE A 50 -3.57 -5.42 -16.07
CA PHE A 50 -3.92 -4.00 -15.99
C PHE A 50 -4.27 -3.58 -14.56
N CYS A 51 -5.06 -4.37 -13.83
CA CYS A 51 -5.40 -4.09 -12.45
C CYS A 51 -4.16 -4.12 -11.54
N TYR A 52 -3.25 -5.07 -11.72
CA TYR A 52 -1.97 -5.08 -11.00
C TYR A 52 -1.09 -3.88 -11.35
N ALA A 53 -1.02 -3.49 -12.62
CA ALA A 53 -0.29 -2.31 -13.05
C ALA A 53 -0.84 -1.04 -12.38
N PHE A 54 -2.17 -0.88 -12.41
CA PHE A 54 -2.85 0.24 -11.78
C PHE A 54 -2.58 0.26 -10.26
N THR A 55 -2.69 -0.88 -9.58
CA THR A 55 -2.38 -0.96 -8.14
C THR A 55 -0.95 -0.51 -7.86
N MET A 56 0.04 -1.02 -8.58
CA MET A 56 1.45 -0.69 -8.35
C MET A 56 1.72 0.80 -8.60
N ILE A 57 1.19 1.37 -9.68
CA ILE A 57 1.36 2.79 -10.02
C ILE A 57 0.69 3.69 -8.97
N MET A 58 -0.57 3.41 -8.62
CA MET A 58 -1.29 4.18 -7.60
C MET A 58 -0.63 4.07 -6.24
N TYR A 59 -0.16 2.88 -5.85
CA TYR A 59 0.58 2.72 -4.61
C TYR A 59 1.93 3.46 -4.64
N GLY A 60 2.60 3.53 -5.79
CA GLY A 60 3.77 4.40 -6.01
C GLY A 60 3.45 5.87 -5.77
N PHE A 61 2.33 6.38 -6.28
CA PHE A 61 1.86 7.74 -5.96
C PHE A 61 1.53 7.93 -4.49
N ALA A 62 0.87 6.96 -3.84
CA ALA A 62 0.61 7.02 -2.40
C ALA A 62 1.92 7.14 -1.60
N ARG A 63 2.97 6.40 -1.98
CA ARG A 63 4.31 6.53 -1.36
C ARG A 63 4.94 7.90 -1.60
N MET A 64 4.82 8.48 -2.79
CA MET A 64 5.26 9.86 -3.04
C MET A 64 4.57 10.85 -2.11
N PHE A 65 3.27 10.71 -1.89
CA PHE A 65 2.52 11.60 -1.00
C PHE A 65 2.91 11.42 0.47
N PHE A 66 3.21 10.21 0.93
CA PHE A 66 3.79 10.02 2.27
C PHE A 66 5.17 10.66 2.40
N ILE A 67 6.03 10.57 1.37
CA ILE A 67 7.33 11.26 1.38
C ILE A 67 7.15 12.78 1.50
N PHE A 68 6.16 13.36 0.80
CA PHE A 68 5.84 14.78 0.96
C PHE A 68 5.28 15.10 2.35
N ALA A 69 4.41 14.25 2.92
CA ALA A 69 3.93 14.42 4.28
C ALA A 69 5.10 14.46 5.27
N ASP A 70 6.03 13.51 5.21
CA ASP A 70 7.22 13.46 6.07
C ASP A 70 8.10 14.70 5.92
N TYR A 71 8.30 15.18 4.68
CA TYR A 71 9.02 16.42 4.41
C TYR A 71 8.37 17.63 5.10
N TYR A 72 7.04 17.77 5.03
CA TYR A 72 6.32 18.85 5.69
C TYR A 72 6.28 18.71 7.21
N GLN A 73 6.20 17.48 7.73
CA GLN A 73 6.33 17.21 9.17
C GLN A 73 7.68 17.72 9.70
N ALA A 74 8.77 17.45 8.98
CA ALA A 74 10.12 17.86 9.35
C ALA A 74 10.30 19.40 9.32
N ILE A 75 9.69 20.08 8.36
CA ILE A 75 9.80 21.55 8.22
C ILE A 75 8.98 22.30 9.27
N TYR A 76 7.76 21.85 9.53
CA TYR A 76 6.82 22.53 10.42
C TYR A 76 6.84 22.02 11.86
N TRP A 77 7.69 21.04 12.17
CA TRP A 77 7.93 20.52 13.52
C TRP A 77 6.67 20.00 14.22
N GLY A 78 5.73 19.44 13.45
CA GLY A 78 4.47 18.97 14.00
C GLY A 78 3.66 18.15 13.02
N GLN A 79 3.09 17.06 13.53
CA GLN A 79 2.06 16.26 12.86
C GLN A 79 0.72 17.02 12.77
N ASP A 80 0.58 18.13 13.50
CA ASP A 80 -0.64 18.93 13.50
C ASP A 80 -0.70 19.98 12.39
N SER A 81 0.31 20.03 11.50
CA SER A 81 0.33 21.00 10.42
C SER A 81 -0.67 20.66 9.32
N GLU A 82 -1.40 21.67 8.83
CA GLU A 82 -2.35 21.55 7.71
C GLU A 82 -1.75 20.83 6.48
N PRO A 83 -0.53 21.18 6.01
CA PRO A 83 0.09 20.49 4.87
C PRO A 83 0.34 19.00 5.13
N TYR A 84 0.85 18.64 6.32
CA TYR A 84 1.08 17.24 6.67
C TYR A 84 -0.20 16.41 6.57
N PHE A 85 -1.30 16.91 7.14
CA PHE A 85 -2.59 16.23 7.09
C PHE A 85 -3.15 16.10 5.68
N PHE A 86 -3.00 17.13 4.85
CA PHE A 86 -3.43 17.08 3.46
C PHE A 86 -2.73 15.96 2.70
N TRP A 87 -1.39 15.91 2.75
CA TRP A 87 -0.60 14.89 2.05
C TRP A 87 -0.83 13.50 2.60
N THR A 88 -0.93 13.36 3.92
CA THR A 88 -1.22 12.08 4.58
C THR A 88 -2.60 11.54 4.17
N THR A 89 -3.64 12.38 4.21
CA THR A 89 -4.99 11.98 3.80
C THR A 89 -5.04 11.62 2.32
N LEU A 90 -4.38 12.41 1.46
CA LEU A 90 -4.28 12.12 0.03
C LEU A 90 -3.54 10.79 -0.23
N ALA A 91 -2.44 10.53 0.48
CA ALA A 91 -1.70 9.27 0.42
C ALA A 91 -2.59 8.08 0.77
N TYR A 92 -3.37 8.20 1.85
CA TYR A 92 -4.35 7.19 2.24
C TYR A 92 -5.45 6.99 1.19
N SER A 93 -6.03 8.06 0.64
CA SER A 93 -7.05 7.96 -0.41
C SER A 93 -6.53 7.21 -1.64
N VAL A 94 -5.36 7.59 -2.12
CA VAL A 94 -4.72 6.95 -3.29
C VAL A 94 -4.28 5.51 -2.97
N GLY A 95 -3.80 5.27 -1.76
CA GLY A 95 -3.47 3.93 -1.26
C GLY A 95 -4.70 3.02 -1.25
N THR A 96 -5.84 3.47 -0.71
CA THR A 96 -7.10 2.71 -0.75
C THR A 96 -7.57 2.49 -2.18
N ALA A 97 -7.53 3.52 -3.03
CA ALA A 97 -7.89 3.41 -4.45
C ALA A 97 -7.07 2.36 -5.19
N SER A 98 -5.79 2.20 -4.84
CA SER A 98 -4.91 1.21 -5.44
C SER A 98 -5.37 -0.24 -5.23
N LEU A 99 -6.10 -0.53 -4.17
CA LEU A 99 -6.55 -1.89 -3.82
C LEU A 99 -7.87 -2.28 -4.50
N ILE A 100 -8.68 -1.31 -4.94
CA ILE A 100 -9.99 -1.54 -5.55
C ILE A 100 -9.91 -2.45 -6.78
N PRO A 101 -8.98 -2.27 -7.73
CA PRO A 101 -8.91 -3.13 -8.92
C PRO A 101 -8.54 -4.58 -8.61
N ILE A 102 -7.72 -4.82 -7.58
CA ILE A 102 -7.41 -6.20 -7.14
C ILE A 102 -8.67 -6.87 -6.63
N LEU A 103 -9.44 -6.23 -5.75
CA LEU A 103 -10.69 -6.77 -5.26
C LEU A 103 -11.69 -7.00 -6.39
N PHE A 104 -11.83 -6.03 -7.29
CA PHE A 104 -12.69 -6.15 -8.45
C PHE A 104 -12.34 -7.37 -9.29
N VAL A 105 -11.06 -7.60 -9.57
CA VAL A 105 -10.60 -8.76 -10.34
C VAL A 105 -10.83 -10.06 -9.60
N LEU A 106 -10.47 -10.12 -8.31
CA LEU A 106 -10.68 -11.31 -7.49
C LEU A 106 -12.16 -11.67 -7.41
N GLU A 107 -13.06 -10.71 -7.19
CA GLU A 107 -14.49 -10.98 -7.08
C GLU A 107 -15.15 -11.28 -8.43
N LYS A 108 -14.81 -10.53 -9.48
CA LYS A 108 -15.46 -10.65 -10.80
C LYS A 108 -14.97 -11.84 -11.61
N TYR A 109 -13.71 -12.23 -11.48
CA TYR A 109 -13.12 -13.26 -12.36
C TYR A 109 -12.71 -14.53 -11.61
N LEU A 110 -12.49 -14.47 -10.29
CA LEU A 110 -11.91 -15.60 -9.55
C LEU A 110 -12.87 -16.15 -8.48
N VAL A 111 -13.66 -15.30 -7.81
CA VAL A 111 -14.54 -15.65 -6.70
C VAL A 111 -15.94 -15.06 -6.91
N LEU A 112 -16.66 -15.61 -7.88
CA LEU A 112 -17.97 -15.10 -8.34
C LEU A 112 -19.06 -15.06 -7.26
N LYS A 113 -18.88 -15.75 -6.13
CA LYS A 113 -19.89 -15.87 -5.07
C LYS A 113 -20.11 -14.58 -4.28
N THR A 114 -19.13 -13.68 -4.25
CA THR A 114 -19.19 -12.48 -3.39
C THR A 114 -19.98 -11.33 -4.01
N LYS A 115 -20.34 -11.42 -5.31
CA LYS A 115 -21.15 -10.42 -6.03
C LYS A 115 -20.64 -8.98 -5.92
N GLY A 116 -19.32 -8.79 -5.77
CA GLY A 116 -18.71 -7.45 -5.71
C GLY A 116 -18.89 -6.72 -4.38
N ILE A 117 -19.30 -7.42 -3.31
CA ILE A 117 -19.52 -6.80 -1.99
C ILE A 117 -18.22 -6.16 -1.47
N PHE A 118 -17.07 -6.83 -1.59
CA PHE A 118 -15.82 -6.31 -1.04
C PHE A 118 -15.29 -5.10 -1.83
N THR A 119 -15.45 -5.12 -3.15
CA THR A 119 -15.15 -3.99 -4.04
C THR A 119 -16.02 -2.80 -3.69
N THR A 120 -17.32 -3.01 -3.46
CA THR A 120 -18.26 -1.95 -3.07
C THR A 120 -17.88 -1.33 -1.73
N ILE A 121 -17.57 -2.14 -0.73
CA ILE A 121 -17.09 -1.66 0.58
C ILE A 121 -15.82 -0.81 0.41
N SER A 122 -14.90 -1.25 -0.44
CA SER A 122 -13.64 -0.53 -0.69
C SER A 122 -13.85 0.81 -1.39
N ILE A 123 -14.79 0.87 -2.34
CA ILE A 123 -15.21 2.12 -2.98
C ILE A 123 -15.80 3.08 -1.94
N ILE A 124 -16.66 2.59 -1.04
CA ILE A 124 -17.23 3.43 0.02
C ILE A 124 -16.12 4.01 0.91
N ILE A 125 -15.19 3.17 1.39
CA ILE A 125 -14.05 3.63 2.22
C ILE A 125 -13.21 4.67 1.46
N PHE A 126 -12.93 4.42 0.18
CA PHE A 126 -12.23 5.37 -0.68
C PHE A 126 -12.96 6.71 -0.79
N LEU A 127 -14.27 6.72 -1.02
CA LEU A 127 -15.06 7.94 -1.09
C LEU A 127 -15.03 8.72 0.24
N PHE A 128 -15.13 8.03 1.38
CA PHE A 128 -14.96 8.65 2.70
C PHE A 128 -13.58 9.31 2.85
N SER A 129 -12.52 8.68 2.33
CA SER A 129 -11.17 9.24 2.36
C SER A 129 -11.02 10.45 1.42
N VAL A 130 -11.60 10.41 0.22
CA VAL A 130 -11.55 11.55 -0.71
C VAL A 130 -12.30 12.76 -0.16
N VAL A 131 -13.49 12.55 0.43
CA VAL A 131 -14.29 13.63 1.01
C VAL A 131 -13.55 14.34 2.15
N SER A 132 -12.71 13.63 2.91
CA SER A 132 -11.92 14.24 3.98
C SER A 132 -10.72 15.05 3.50
N VAL A 133 -10.17 14.76 2.30
CA VAL A 133 -9.14 15.61 1.66
C VAL A 133 -9.64 17.04 1.47
N PHE A 134 -10.94 17.21 1.18
CA PHE A 134 -11.58 18.52 1.01
C PHE A 134 -12.03 19.18 2.33
N GLY A 135 -11.74 18.58 3.49
CA GLY A 135 -12.08 19.13 4.80
C GLY A 135 -13.56 19.06 5.18
N ILE A 136 -14.39 18.33 4.42
CA ILE A 136 -15.84 18.18 4.68
C ILE A 136 -16.09 17.30 5.91
N ILE A 137 -15.23 16.30 6.14
CA ILE A 137 -15.27 15.40 7.29
C ILE A 137 -14.04 15.65 8.16
N SER A 138 -14.19 15.50 9.48
CA SER A 138 -13.06 15.57 10.42
C SER A 138 -11.92 14.62 10.01
N LYS A 139 -10.70 15.16 9.99
CA LYS A 139 -9.48 14.45 9.60
C LYS A 139 -9.24 13.20 10.44
N TYR A 140 -9.43 13.30 11.76
CA TYR A 140 -9.27 12.18 12.69
C TYR A 140 -10.28 11.08 12.41
N LEU A 141 -11.55 11.44 12.21
CA LEU A 141 -12.60 10.48 11.88
C LEU A 141 -12.26 9.74 10.58
N SER A 142 -11.79 10.46 9.56
CA SER A 142 -11.38 9.84 8.30
C SER A 142 -10.22 8.87 8.47
N GLN A 143 -9.18 9.22 9.24
CA GLN A 143 -8.06 8.32 9.51
C GLN A 143 -8.53 7.03 10.20
N TYR A 144 -9.40 7.12 11.22
CA TYR A 144 -9.95 5.93 11.87
C TYR A 144 -10.76 5.06 10.90
N VAL A 145 -11.60 5.65 10.07
CA VAL A 145 -12.39 4.94 9.05
C VAL A 145 -11.48 4.27 8.03
N VAL A 146 -10.43 4.95 7.58
CA VAL A 146 -9.44 4.39 6.64
C VAL A 146 -8.69 3.24 7.29
N TYR A 147 -8.23 3.36 8.53
CA TYR A 147 -7.50 2.28 9.21
C TYR A 147 -8.36 1.04 9.41
N ALA A 148 -9.58 1.21 9.91
CA ALA A 148 -10.53 0.11 10.06
C ALA A 148 -10.89 -0.49 8.69
N GLY A 149 -11.12 0.36 7.69
CA GLY A 149 -11.44 -0.03 6.33
C GLY A 149 -10.30 -0.82 5.65
N LEU A 150 -9.06 -0.36 5.77
CA LEU A 150 -7.88 -1.05 5.23
C LEU A 150 -7.70 -2.42 5.88
N LEU A 151 -7.92 -2.55 7.19
CA LEU A 151 -7.88 -3.84 7.87
C LEU A 151 -8.92 -4.81 7.29
N VAL A 152 -10.15 -4.34 7.09
CA VAL A 152 -11.22 -5.13 6.45
C VAL A 152 -10.81 -5.52 5.03
N ILE A 153 -10.31 -4.59 4.22
CA ILE A 153 -9.85 -4.84 2.85
C ILE A 153 -8.75 -5.92 2.81
N ILE A 154 -7.76 -5.83 3.70
CA ILE A 154 -6.68 -6.82 3.81
C ILE A 154 -7.24 -8.20 4.13
N ILE A 155 -8.15 -8.30 5.12
CA ILE A 155 -8.80 -9.56 5.49
C ILE A 155 -9.60 -10.12 4.31
N CYS A 156 -10.30 -9.28 3.56
CA CYS A 156 -11.03 -9.67 2.34
C CYS A 156 -10.07 -10.23 1.28
N ILE A 157 -8.99 -9.51 0.94
CA ILE A 157 -7.98 -9.97 -0.02
C ILE A 157 -7.41 -11.33 0.40
N PHE A 158 -7.05 -11.48 1.67
CA PHE A 158 -6.50 -12.74 2.18
C PHE A 158 -7.52 -13.88 2.11
N SER A 159 -8.77 -13.63 2.50
CA SER A 159 -9.83 -14.63 2.42
C SER A 159 -10.08 -15.08 0.98
N LEU A 160 -10.05 -14.16 0.03
CA LEU A 160 -10.20 -14.45 -1.40
C LEU A 160 -9.03 -15.27 -1.95
N TYR A 161 -7.78 -14.95 -1.59
CA TYR A 161 -6.62 -15.74 -2.00
C TYR A 161 -6.59 -17.12 -1.36
N ILE A 162 -6.92 -17.25 -0.07
CA ILE A 162 -7.03 -18.55 0.59
C ILE A 162 -8.11 -19.39 -0.10
N TYR A 163 -9.25 -18.79 -0.44
CA TYR A 163 -10.29 -19.47 -1.20
C TYR A 163 -9.80 -19.91 -2.57
N LEU A 164 -9.15 -19.01 -3.33
CA LEU A 164 -8.58 -19.30 -4.65
C LEU A 164 -7.59 -20.46 -4.62
N ILE A 165 -6.68 -20.47 -3.64
CA ILE A 165 -5.68 -21.53 -3.44
C ILE A 165 -6.35 -22.88 -3.17
N ARG A 166 -7.48 -22.90 -2.44
CA ARG A 166 -8.22 -24.13 -2.13
C ARG A 166 -8.97 -24.70 -3.32
N ILE A 167 -9.46 -23.85 -4.23
CA ILE A 167 -10.29 -24.29 -5.37
C ILE A 167 -9.52 -24.49 -6.68
N THR A 168 -8.25 -24.10 -6.73
CA THR A 168 -7.40 -24.24 -7.92
C THR A 168 -6.37 -25.34 -7.74
N GLU A 169 -5.86 -25.88 -8.84
CA GLU A 169 -4.85 -26.94 -8.85
C GLU A 169 -3.69 -26.62 -9.81
N GLY A 170 -2.60 -27.38 -9.68
CA GLY A 170 -1.43 -27.27 -10.55
C GLY A 170 -0.77 -25.90 -10.52
N SER A 171 -0.36 -25.43 -11.71
CA SER A 171 0.41 -24.19 -11.85
C SER A 171 -0.36 -22.93 -11.41
N VAL A 172 -1.69 -22.93 -11.51
CA VAL A 172 -2.52 -21.80 -11.06
C VAL A 172 -2.46 -21.67 -9.53
N ARG A 173 -2.55 -22.80 -8.82
CA ARG A 173 -2.44 -22.83 -7.36
C ARG A 173 -1.07 -22.35 -6.89
N ASP A 174 -0.01 -22.83 -7.53
CA ASP A 174 1.36 -22.45 -7.17
C ASP A 174 1.62 -20.95 -7.36
N LYS A 175 1.09 -20.35 -8.44
CA LYS A 175 1.13 -18.90 -8.66
C LYS A 175 0.34 -18.17 -7.58
N ALA A 176 -0.88 -18.62 -7.26
CA ALA A 176 -1.71 -18.01 -6.24
C ALA A 176 -1.03 -18.05 -4.84
N ILE A 177 -0.38 -19.15 -4.48
CA ILE A 177 0.39 -19.28 -3.23
C ILE A 177 1.54 -18.27 -3.20
N GLY A 178 2.35 -18.21 -4.27
CA GLY A 178 3.48 -17.27 -4.31
C GLY A 178 3.06 -15.81 -4.26
N VAL A 179 1.96 -15.47 -4.94
CA VAL A 179 1.34 -14.13 -4.87
C VAL A 179 0.83 -13.83 -3.47
N PHE A 180 0.18 -14.79 -2.82
CA PHE A 180 -0.31 -14.67 -1.46
C PHE A 180 0.84 -14.44 -0.46
N ILE A 181 1.94 -15.18 -0.58
CA ILE A 181 3.15 -14.98 0.23
C ILE A 181 3.73 -13.58 -0.01
N GLY A 182 3.85 -13.15 -1.26
CA GLY A 182 4.32 -11.80 -1.61
C GLY A 182 3.46 -10.71 -0.99
N LEU A 183 2.13 -10.86 -1.01
CA LEU A 183 1.18 -9.94 -0.37
C LEU A 183 1.32 -9.92 1.15
N ILE A 184 1.50 -11.07 1.81
CA ILE A 184 1.74 -11.14 3.25
C ILE A 184 3.00 -10.34 3.62
N ILE A 185 4.11 -10.59 2.92
CA ILE A 185 5.39 -9.92 3.18
C ILE A 185 5.25 -8.41 2.93
N LEU A 186 4.57 -8.01 1.86
CA LEU A 186 4.28 -6.61 1.55
C LEU A 186 3.49 -5.94 2.69
N ILE A 187 2.39 -6.56 3.14
CA ILE A 187 1.53 -6.02 4.19
C ILE A 187 2.26 -5.93 5.53
N LEU A 188 3.08 -6.93 5.88
CA LEU A 188 3.94 -6.85 7.06
C LEU A 188 4.89 -5.66 6.97
N GLY A 189 5.47 -5.41 5.79
CA GLY A 189 6.27 -4.22 5.53
C GLY A 189 5.48 -2.93 5.73
N MET A 190 4.25 -2.85 5.22
CA MET A 190 3.36 -1.70 5.42
C MET A 190 3.00 -1.48 6.89
N ILE A 191 2.75 -2.54 7.65
CA ILE A 191 2.44 -2.44 9.08
C ILE A 191 3.65 -1.88 9.85
N LEU A 192 4.87 -2.33 9.55
CA LEU A 192 6.08 -1.81 10.19
C LEU A 192 6.38 -0.35 9.80
N ASP A 193 5.97 0.07 8.60
CA ASP A 193 6.07 1.45 8.14
C ASP A 193 4.97 2.35 8.72
N ALA A 194 3.81 1.77 9.08
CA ALA A 194 2.68 2.52 9.60
C ALA A 194 2.98 3.14 10.98
N GLN A 195 2.57 4.40 11.13
CA GLN A 195 2.73 5.18 12.37
C GLN A 195 2.08 4.53 13.60
N ILE A 196 1.11 3.64 13.41
CA ILE A 196 0.49 2.89 14.52
C ILE A 196 1.51 2.03 15.29
N THR A 197 2.66 1.71 14.71
CA THR A 197 3.72 0.99 15.42
C THR A 197 4.59 1.89 16.30
N GLU A 198 4.45 3.21 16.23
CA GLU A 198 5.09 4.15 17.18
C GLU A 198 4.56 3.96 18.60
N PHE A 199 3.32 3.49 18.76
CA PHE A 199 2.77 3.10 20.06
C PHE A 199 3.51 1.91 20.70
N LEU A 200 4.16 1.06 19.90
CA LEU A 200 4.89 -0.12 20.38
C LEU A 200 6.34 0.20 20.77
N ALA A 201 6.89 1.32 20.30
CA ALA A 201 8.25 1.76 20.60
C ALA A 201 8.31 3.30 20.77
N PRO A 202 7.66 3.85 21.81
CA PRO A 202 7.66 5.28 22.06
C PRO A 202 9.08 5.76 22.39
N GLY A 203 9.61 6.70 21.62
CA GLY A 203 10.92 7.31 21.90
C GLY A 203 11.83 7.59 20.70
N GLY A 204 11.41 7.29 19.46
CA GLY A 204 12.12 7.72 18.25
C GLY A 204 13.59 7.26 18.14
N GLY A 205 13.99 6.23 18.90
CA GLY A 205 15.37 5.77 18.98
C GLY A 205 15.79 4.88 17.80
N PHE A 206 16.98 4.29 17.92
CA PHE A 206 17.59 3.37 16.93
C PHE A 206 16.65 2.24 16.47
N LEU A 207 15.80 1.71 17.36
CA LEU A 207 14.81 0.69 17.01
C LEU A 207 13.78 1.18 15.98
N ASN A 208 13.42 2.46 16.00
CA ASN A 208 12.51 3.05 15.02
C ASN A 208 13.15 3.09 13.62
N GLN A 209 14.45 3.41 13.54
CA GLN A 209 15.18 3.41 12.28
C GLN A 209 15.29 2.01 11.67
N ILE A 210 15.62 1.01 12.51
CA ILE A 210 15.65 -0.40 12.08
C ILE A 210 14.26 -0.82 11.60
N ARG A 211 13.20 -0.48 12.34
CA ARG A 211 11.83 -0.80 11.97
C ARG A 211 11.48 -0.29 10.57
N LEU A 212 11.77 0.97 10.28
CA LEU A 212 11.47 1.61 8.99
C LEU A 212 12.30 0.99 7.84
N LEU A 213 13.59 0.69 8.08
CA LEU A 213 14.44 0.01 7.12
C LEU A 213 13.94 -1.41 6.81
N ILE A 214 13.57 -2.17 7.85
CA ILE A 214 12.97 -3.51 7.70
C ILE A 214 11.64 -3.41 6.97
N GLY A 215 10.79 -2.44 7.32
CA GLY A 215 9.50 -2.20 6.66
C GLY A 215 9.67 -2.02 5.16
N SER A 216 10.54 -1.09 4.75
CA SER A 216 10.87 -0.85 3.33
C SER A 216 11.44 -2.09 2.64
N SER A 217 12.34 -2.82 3.30
CA SER A 217 12.96 -4.03 2.76
C SER A 217 11.94 -5.16 2.54
N LEU A 218 11.00 -5.33 3.48
CA LEU A 218 9.88 -6.27 3.35
C LEU A 218 8.94 -5.84 2.23
N MET A 219 8.61 -4.55 2.10
CA MET A 219 7.78 -4.08 0.98
C MET A 219 8.43 -4.38 -0.38
N ILE A 220 9.73 -4.10 -0.53
CA ILE A 220 10.50 -4.43 -1.74
C ILE A 220 10.50 -5.94 -2.01
N SER A 221 10.75 -6.75 -0.98
CA SER A 221 10.78 -8.22 -1.08
C SER A 221 9.40 -8.77 -1.47
N GLY A 222 8.33 -8.26 -0.86
CA GLY A 222 6.96 -8.64 -1.12
C GLY A 222 6.54 -8.32 -2.56
N VAL A 223 6.84 -7.11 -3.05
CA VAL A 223 6.62 -6.72 -4.46
C VAL A 223 7.44 -7.63 -5.40
N SER A 224 8.69 -7.93 -5.07
CA SER A 224 9.56 -8.77 -5.90
C SER A 224 9.03 -10.21 -6.00
N ILE A 225 8.63 -10.81 -4.88
CA ILE A 225 8.03 -12.15 -4.85
C ILE A 225 6.70 -12.16 -5.61
N PHE A 226 5.84 -11.17 -5.38
CA PHE A 226 4.58 -11.00 -6.10
C PHE A 226 4.82 -11.00 -7.62
N ASN A 227 5.77 -10.20 -8.10
CA ASN A 227 6.10 -10.11 -9.52
C ASN A 227 6.68 -11.40 -10.07
N TRP A 228 7.61 -12.02 -9.35
CA TRP A 228 8.25 -13.27 -9.79
C TRP A 228 7.23 -14.36 -10.09
N PHE A 229 6.28 -14.58 -9.18
CA PHE A 229 5.25 -15.60 -9.36
C PHE A 229 4.20 -15.24 -10.42
N GLN A 230 3.87 -13.96 -10.58
CA GLN A 230 2.96 -13.53 -11.66
C GLN A 230 3.61 -13.65 -13.05
N LEU A 231 4.92 -13.44 -13.14
CA LEU A 231 5.62 -13.44 -14.43
C LEU A 231 6.07 -14.83 -14.88
N LYS A 232 6.17 -15.79 -13.95
CA LYS A 232 6.53 -17.19 -14.22
C LYS A 232 5.53 -17.80 -15.21
N LYS A 233 6.04 -18.39 -16.30
CA LYS A 233 5.23 -19.11 -17.29
C LYS A 233 4.66 -20.37 -16.68
#